data_AF-A0A1J3GQD3-F1
#
_entry.id   AF-A0A1J3GQD3-F1
#
_cell.length_a   1.000
_cell.length_b   1.000
_cell.length_c   1.000
_cell.angle_alpha   90.00
_cell.angle_beta   90.00
_cell.angle_gamma   90.00
#
_symmetry.space_group_name_H-M   'P 1'
#
loop_
_entity.id
_entity.type
_entity.pdbx_description
1 polymer ?
#
loop_
_entity_poly.entity_id
_entity_poly.type
_entity_poly.pdbx_seq_one_letter_code
_entity_poly.pdbx_strand_id
1 'polypeptide(L)'
;ADESKNSRSFVYSMDDHEEVEDVFRDVKVKWYSSVKTIPTPSNDGRSSSDERRFYTLTCNKRHREMVQTTYVEHVLREGREIGLRNRERKLYTNN
;
A
#
# COMPACT_ATOMS: atom_id res chain seq x y z
N ALA A 1 29.48 24.84 3.00
CA ALA A 1 28.53 24.16 3.90
C ALA A 1 27.19 24.21 3.21
N ASP A 2 26.79 23.10 2.58
CA ASP A 2 25.48 23.00 1.92
C ASP A 2 24.49 22.52 2.99
N GLU A 3 23.65 23.45 3.47
CA GLU A 3 22.66 23.14 4.48
C GLU A 3 21.64 22.16 3.90
N SER A 4 21.73 20.92 4.36
CA SER A 4 20.79 19.85 4.08
C SER A 4 19.37 20.31 4.47
N LYS A 5 18.58 20.72 3.47
CA LYS A 5 17.15 21.00 3.62
C LYS A 5 16.49 19.80 4.30
N ASN A 6 16.13 20.01 5.56
CA ASN A 6 15.35 19.12 6.43
C ASN A 6 14.10 18.61 5.69
N SER A 7 14.23 17.46 5.02
CA SER A 7 13.15 16.83 4.28
C SER A 7 12.21 16.09 5.24
N ARG A 8 11.45 16.83 6.06
CA ARG A 8 10.25 16.29 6.71
C ARG A 8 9.13 16.22 5.68
N SER A 9 9.24 15.29 4.73
CA SER A 9 8.11 14.96 3.86
C SER A 9 7.12 14.13 4.68
N PHE A 10 5.93 14.68 4.94
CA PHE A 10 4.83 13.91 5.49
C PHE A 10 4.51 12.76 4.54
N VAL A 11 4.41 11.55 5.09
CA VAL A 11 3.95 10.36 4.36
C VAL A 11 2.52 10.11 4.81
N TYR A 12 1.62 10.04 3.85
CA TYR A 12 0.24 9.66 4.09
C TYR A 12 0.10 8.15 3.90
N SER A 13 -0.64 7.50 4.78
CA SER A 13 -1.04 6.10 4.68
C SER A 13 -2.56 6.00 4.64
N MET A 14 -3.06 4.87 4.12
CA MET A 14 -4.48 4.56 4.14
C MET A 14 -4.85 3.95 5.50
N ASP A 15 -5.88 4.49 6.15
CA ASP A 15 -6.42 3.96 7.40
C ASP A 15 -7.18 2.65 7.17
N ASP A 16 -7.40 1.91 8.26
CA ASP A 16 -8.21 0.69 8.20
C ASP A 16 -9.66 1.04 7.83
N HIS A 17 -10.23 0.29 6.89
CA HIS A 17 -11.57 0.52 6.37
C HIS A 17 -11.75 1.87 5.65
N GLU A 18 -10.66 2.51 5.22
CA GLU A 18 -10.71 3.68 4.37
C GLU A 18 -10.90 3.29 2.89
N GLU A 19 -11.62 4.13 2.15
CA GLU A 19 -11.71 4.08 0.68
C GLU A 19 -11.05 5.34 0.07
N VAL A 20 -10.23 5.14 -0.96
CA VAL A 20 -9.60 6.22 -1.73
C VAL A 20 -9.89 6.02 -3.21
N GLU A 21 -10.22 7.12 -3.90
CA GLU A 21 -10.42 7.12 -5.36
C GLU A 21 -9.10 7.42 -6.10
N ASP A 22 -8.92 6.76 -7.24
CA ASP A 22 -7.86 7.06 -8.20
C ASP A 22 -8.43 7.13 -9.62
N VAL A 23 -7.72 7.80 -10.53
CA VAL A 23 -8.08 7.97 -11.94
C VAL A 23 -6.93 7.51 -12.81
N PHE A 24 -7.13 6.40 -13.52
CA PHE A 24 -6.16 5.86 -14.45
C PHE A 24 -6.72 5.86 -15.87
N ARG A 25 -6.11 6.63 -16.77
CA ARG A 25 -6.55 6.78 -18.18
C ARG A 25 -8.06 7.10 -18.29
N ASP A 26 -8.50 8.10 -17.54
CA ASP A 26 -9.90 8.55 -17.43
C ASP A 26 -10.87 7.50 -16.84
N VAL A 27 -10.36 6.39 -16.31
CA VAL A 27 -11.14 5.40 -15.59
C VAL A 27 -10.98 5.60 -14.09
N LYS A 28 -12.10 5.87 -13.42
CA LYS A 28 -12.17 5.87 -11.96
C LYS A 28 -12.06 4.46 -11.41
N VAL A 29 -11.21 4.30 -10.41
CA VAL A 29 -11.04 3.08 -9.62
C VAL A 29 -11.02 3.46 -8.13
N LYS A 30 -11.46 2.55 -7.27
CA LYS A 30 -11.47 2.80 -5.82
C LYS A 30 -10.71 1.69 -5.11
N TRP A 31 -9.78 2.08 -4.25
CA TRP A 31 -9.10 1.19 -3.33
C TRP A 31 -9.81 1.24 -1.99
N TYR A 32 -10.04 0.08 -1.38
CA TYR A 32 -10.57 -0.06 -0.03
C TYR A 32 -9.61 -0.88 0.82
N SER A 33 -9.20 -0.36 1.97
CA SER A 33 -8.40 -1.07 2.96
C SER A 33 -9.28 -1.94 3.83
N SER A 34 -8.87 -3.17 4.10
CA SER A 34 -9.60 -4.09 4.97
C SER A 34 -8.65 -4.87 5.85
N VAL A 35 -9.02 -5.04 7.12
CA VAL A 35 -8.33 -5.91 8.06
C VAL A 35 -9.23 -7.08 8.43
N LYS A 36 -8.66 -8.29 8.47
CA LYS A 36 -9.31 -9.48 9.00
C LYS A 36 -8.47 -10.03 10.14
N THR A 37 -9.07 -10.11 11.32
CA THR A 37 -8.50 -10.78 12.48
C THR A 37 -8.70 -12.29 12.34
N ILE A 38 -7.59 -13.02 12.28
CA ILE A 38 -7.58 -14.48 12.21
C ILE A 38 -7.19 -15.00 13.60
N PRO A 39 -8.10 -15.66 14.34
CA PRO A 39 -7.72 -16.28 15.60
C PRO A 39 -6.72 -17.40 15.33
N THR A 40 -5.55 -17.34 15.96
CA THR A 40 -4.56 -18.42 15.88
C THR A 40 -4.66 -19.29 17.13
N PRO A 41 -4.80 -20.61 16.96
CA PRO A 41 -4.81 -21.52 18.11
C PRO A 41 -3.42 -21.53 18.75
N SER A 42 -3.33 -21.04 19.98
CA SER A 42 -2.11 -21.07 20.77
C SER A 42 -2.05 -22.35 21.62
N ASN A 43 -0.91 -23.03 21.63
CA ASN A 43 -0.72 -24.22 22.47
C ASN A 43 -0.53 -23.88 23.97
N ASP A 44 -0.24 -22.61 24.28
CA ASP A 44 0.17 -22.14 25.62
C ASP A 44 -0.93 -21.34 26.37
N GLY A 45 -2.21 -21.52 26.01
CA GLY A 45 -3.34 -20.87 26.70
C GLY A 45 -3.47 -19.35 26.50
N ARG A 46 -2.63 -18.74 25.65
CA ARG A 46 -2.70 -17.32 25.26
C ARG A 46 -3.17 -17.19 23.82
N SER A 47 -4.49 -16.99 23.62
CA SER A 47 -5.00 -16.70 22.28
C SER A 47 -4.28 -15.49 21.69
N SER A 48 -3.55 -15.70 20.60
CA SER A 48 -3.02 -14.64 19.75
C SER A 48 -3.98 -14.46 18.59
N SER A 49 -4.16 -13.22 18.15
CA SER A 49 -4.94 -12.91 16.96
C SER A 49 -4.02 -12.27 15.95
N ASP A 50 -3.96 -12.86 14.75
CA ASP A 50 -3.13 -12.34 13.67
C ASP A 50 -3.99 -11.45 12.78
N GLU A 51 -3.58 -10.19 12.59
CA GLU A 51 -4.30 -9.25 11.75
C GLU A 51 -3.77 -9.32 10.32
N ARG A 52 -4.65 -9.65 9.38
CA ARG A 52 -4.31 -9.71 7.96
C ARG A 52 -4.96 -8.55 7.21
N ARG A 53 -4.14 -7.61 6.74
CA ARG A 53 -4.57 -6.50 5.88
C ARG A 53 -4.59 -6.92 4.41
N PHE A 54 -5.61 -6.49 3.69
CA PHE A 54 -5.75 -6.68 2.25
C PHE A 54 -6.46 -5.48 1.64
N TYR A 55 -6.22 -5.26 0.35
CA TYR A 55 -6.84 -4.18 -0.41
C TYR A 55 -7.85 -4.75 -1.40
N THR A 56 -9.00 -4.10 -1.49
CA THR A 56 -10.03 -4.41 -2.49
C THR A 56 -10.07 -3.30 -3.53
N LEU A 57 -9.96 -3.68 -4.79
CA LEU A 57 -10.04 -2.75 -5.92
C LEU A 57 -11.42 -2.86 -6.58
N THR A 58 -12.16 -1.76 -6.65
CA THR A 58 -13.46 -1.70 -7.34
C THR A 58 -13.40 -0.77 -8.55
N CYS A 59 -14.08 -1.17 -9.62
CA CYS A 59 -14.13 -0.41 -10.87
C CYS A 59 -15.41 -0.74 -11.64
N ASN A 60 -15.73 0.08 -12.65
CA ASN A 60 -16.82 -0.24 -13.56
C ASN A 60 -16.49 -1.52 -14.35
N LYS A 61 -17.44 -2.46 -14.42
CA LYS A 61 -17.28 -3.76 -15.10
C LYS A 61 -16.76 -3.62 -16.54
N ARG A 62 -17.14 -2.54 -17.26
CA ARG A 62 -16.70 -2.29 -18.64
C ARG A 62 -15.18 -2.11 -18.78
N HIS A 63 -14.49 -1.72 -17.71
CA HIS A 63 -13.04 -1.51 -17.69
C HIS A 63 -12.29 -2.61 -16.94
N ARG A 64 -12.97 -3.69 -16.54
CA ARG A 64 -12.39 -4.75 -15.70
C ARG A 64 -11.09 -5.31 -16.29
N GLU A 65 -11.09 -5.58 -17.60
CA GLU A 65 -9.91 -6.14 -18.27
C GLU A 65 -8.72 -5.18 -18.17
N MET A 66 -8.90 -3.90 -18.55
CA MET A 66 -7.87 -2.87 -18.45
C MET A 66 -7.37 -2.71 -17.00
N VAL A 67 -8.28 -2.74 -16.02
CA VAL A 67 -7.90 -2.64 -14.61
C VAL A 67 -7.05 -3.82 -14.18
N GLN A 68 -7.44 -5.05 -14.57
CA GLN A 68 -6.72 -6.27 -14.20
C GLN A 68 -5.35 -6.39 -14.88
N THR A 69 -5.23 -6.04 -16.15
CA THR A 69 -3.99 -6.26 -16.91
C THR A 69 -3.06 -5.05 -16.90
N THR A 70 -3.60 -3.83 -16.94
CA THR A 70 -2.78 -2.63 -17.15
C THR A 70 -2.62 -1.83 -15.87
N TYR A 71 -3.70 -1.56 -15.15
CA TYR A 71 -3.64 -0.70 -13.96
C TYR A 71 -2.91 -1.38 -12.80
N VAL A 72 -3.22 -2.65 -12.50
CA VAL A 72 -2.52 -3.38 -11.42
C VAL A 72 -1.02 -3.47 -11.69
N GLU A 73 -0.62 -3.76 -12.93
CA GLU A 73 0.80 -3.79 -13.31
C GLU A 73 1.48 -2.42 -13.12
N HIS A 74 0.79 -1.35 -13.50
CA HIS A 74 1.27 0.02 -13.32
C HIS A 74 1.51 0.33 -11.83
N VAL A 75 0.52 0.10 -10.96
CA VAL A 75 0.64 0.33 -9.51
C VAL A 75 1.79 -0.48 -8.90
N LEU A 76 1.92 -1.75 -9.29
CA LEU A 76 3.01 -2.61 -8.80
C LEU A 76 4.39 -2.11 -9.26
N ARG A 77 4.49 -1.60 -10.49
CA ARG A 77 5.74 -1.03 -11.01
C ARG A 77 6.13 0.24 -10.27
N GLU A 78 5.21 1.19 -10.12
CA GLU A 78 5.47 2.43 -9.38
C GLU A 78 5.82 2.17 -7.92
N GLY A 79 5.13 1.23 -7.28
CA GLY A 79 5.45 0.81 -5.92
C GLY A 79 6.88 0.30 -5.76
N ARG A 80 7.38 -0.49 -6.73
CA ARG A 80 8.78 -0.93 -6.75
C ARG A 80 9.75 0.23 -6.92
N GLU A 81 9.47 1.14 -7.84
CA GLU A 81 10.32 2.32 -8.09
C GLU A 81 10.39 3.24 -6.85
N ILE A 82 9.25 3.47 -6.19
CA ILE A 82 9.19 4.22 -4.92
C ILE A 82 10.00 3.50 -3.84
N GLY A 83 9.86 2.17 -3.73
CA GLY A 83 10.61 1.36 -2.78
C GLY A 83 12.14 1.45 -2.98
N LEU A 84 12.61 1.36 -4.24
CA LEU A 84 14.02 1.51 -4.59
C LEU A 84 14.55 2.90 -4.22
N ARG A 85 13.83 3.96 -4.61
CA ARG A 85 14.21 5.35 -4.29
C ARG A 85 14.27 5.59 -2.77
N ASN A 86 13.34 5.00 -2.01
CA ASN A 86 13.32 5.12 -0.55
C ASN A 86 14.46 4.34 0.12
N ARG A 87 14.90 3.23 -0.47
CA ARG A 87 16.08 2.47 0.02
C ARG A 87 17.37 3.25 -0.19
N GLU A 88 17.57 3.86 -1.36
CA GLU A 88 18.75 4.70 -1.64
C GLU A 88 18.85 5.89 -0.68
N ARG A 89 17.71 6.43 -0.23
CA ARG A 89 17.65 7.48 0.80
C ARG A 89 17.94 7.00 2.23
N LYS A 90 17.84 5.69 2.50
CA LYS A 90 18.08 5.07 3.82
C LYS A 90 19.39 4.28 3.81
N LEU A 91 20.52 4.98 3.74
CA LEU A 91 21.81 4.40 4.13
C LEU A 91 21.84 4.31 5.66
N TYR A 92 21.61 3.11 6.19
CA TYR A 92 21.84 2.82 7.60
C TYR A 92 23.35 2.78 7.85
N THR A 93 23.90 3.82 8.48
CA THR A 93 25.25 3.74 9.04
C THR A 93 25.10 3.14 10.43
N ASN A 94 25.47 1.87 10.57
CA ASN A 94 25.61 1.23 11.88
C ASN A 94 27.03 1.56 12.37
N ASN A 95 27.15 2.27 13.50
CA ASN A 95 28.42 2.48 14.20
C ASN A 95 28.33 1.84 15.60
#